data_AF-A0A1Y2V5K8-F1
#
_entry.id   AF-A0A1Y2V5K8-F1
#
_cell.length_a   1.000
_cell.length_b   1.000
_cell.length_c   1.000
_cell.angle_alpha   90.00
_cell.angle_beta   90.00
_cell.angle_gamma   90.00
#
_symmetry.space_group_name_H-M   'P 1'
#
loop_
_entity.id
_entity.type
_entity.pdbx_description
1 polymer ?
#
loop_
_entity_poly.entity_id
_entity_poly.type
_entity_poly.pdbx_seq_one_letter_code
_entity_poly.pdbx_strand_id
1 'polypeptide(L)'
;MSSRESTLWRTMPVAVPSKKTLVLSIAPVLLSAYLIYRFSPLSSQTRPRSRSESSSSSLSKQAGPTWATKRNKSSTDDDEEEDDDADLVSILSDGEDHEQNDLDSEYRRRHEYYCQFRPFFDIRNENADKDEGEQASDEELIKEYDQYIRAGDSIEMKPANEYPDHRWIAMWESWKLFSAWERRASYTNPEFFKMYIHKNFHGLGMQEQIENMLIAFDKEFSKKKRTKKSIKEIWAITAAIMQFLLEIPLDAWLAISDRKKLETTTGLIGRALVSALNELDRAKYLKPDSEVKDVGLIISFYLYWASTLKEEQHIELPFRKEAVAYARKAGIDLSLAGCYGTEERVRALEKEVGRIKPLSGSVKPDRWEWKKKFKKFTKDYNKIGGNKYNILKMSRKERASYALDKKDPLADIPQRAIQEGVIRVRPR
;
A
#
# COMPACT_ATOMS: atom_id res chain seq x y z
N MET A 1 9.83 63.79 20.23
CA MET A 1 8.81 63.56 21.29
C MET A 1 7.45 63.53 20.62
N SER A 2 6.52 62.62 20.92
CA SER A 2 6.62 61.35 21.66
C SER A 2 5.57 60.37 21.14
N SER A 3 5.85 59.07 21.23
CA SER A 3 4.96 57.98 20.83
C SER A 3 3.73 57.82 21.73
N ARG A 4 2.57 57.43 21.18
CA ARG A 4 2.05 56.05 21.27
C ARG A 4 0.68 55.91 20.61
N GLU A 5 0.55 54.95 19.71
CA GLU A 5 -0.73 54.29 19.44
C GLU A 5 -0.98 53.25 20.55
N SER A 6 -2.25 53.07 20.96
CA SER A 6 -2.62 52.07 21.96
C SER A 6 -3.85 51.25 21.53
N THR A 7 -3.59 49.96 21.31
CA THR A 7 -4.54 48.95 20.85
C THR A 7 -5.76 48.81 21.76
N LEU A 8 -6.96 48.77 21.19
CA LEU A 8 -8.19 48.35 21.87
C LEU A 8 -8.88 47.23 21.09
N TRP A 9 -8.59 45.99 21.47
CA TRP A 9 -9.30 44.81 20.97
C TRP A 9 -10.74 44.80 21.49
N ARG A 10 -11.74 44.99 20.62
CA ARG A 10 -13.13 44.67 20.95
C ARG A 10 -13.34 43.16 20.79
N THR A 11 -13.66 42.50 21.89
CA THR A 11 -14.08 41.09 21.90
C THR A 11 -15.42 40.93 21.18
N MET A 12 -15.40 40.35 19.98
CA MET A 12 -16.60 39.76 19.39
C MET A 12 -16.88 38.40 20.04
N PRO A 13 -18.16 38.02 20.25
CA PRO A 13 -18.49 36.74 20.87
C PRO A 13 -18.11 35.58 19.94
N VAL A 14 -17.30 34.65 20.45
CA VAL A 14 -17.05 33.38 19.76
C VAL A 14 -18.35 32.58 19.75
N ALA A 15 -18.97 32.45 18.57
CA ALA A 15 -20.12 31.58 18.38
C ALA A 15 -19.67 30.13 18.53
N VAL A 16 -19.86 29.55 19.73
CA VAL A 16 -19.61 28.13 20.00
C VAL A 16 -20.54 27.30 19.10
N PRO A 17 -20.02 26.46 18.18
CA PRO A 17 -20.87 25.63 17.33
C PRO A 17 -21.74 24.70 18.19
N SER A 18 -23.00 24.51 17.79
CA SER A 18 -23.89 23.64 18.54
C SER A 18 -23.36 22.20 18.58
N LYS A 19 -23.64 21.46 19.65
CA LYS A 19 -23.21 20.05 19.80
C LYS A 19 -23.73 19.09 18.71
N LYS A 20 -24.61 19.53 17.81
CA LYS A 20 -25.09 18.76 16.64
C LYS A 20 -24.18 18.87 15.39
N THR A 21 -23.18 19.75 15.39
CA THR A 21 -22.28 19.97 14.23
C THR A 21 -20.90 19.32 14.44
N LEU A 22 -20.78 18.36 15.35
CA LEU A 22 -19.50 17.80 15.82
C LEU A 22 -19.56 16.26 15.94
N VAL A 23 -20.24 15.62 14.97
CA VAL A 23 -20.56 14.17 14.95
C VAL A 23 -20.09 13.49 13.65
N LEU A 24 -19.49 14.23 12.70
CA LEU A 24 -19.11 13.74 11.36
C LEU A 24 -17.58 13.57 11.15
N SER A 25 -16.81 13.22 12.19
CA SER A 25 -15.35 13.06 12.03
C SER A 25 -14.63 12.11 13.01
N ILE A 26 -15.36 11.27 13.79
CA ILE A 26 -14.73 10.40 14.82
C ILE A 26 -15.33 8.98 14.86
N ALA A 27 -15.34 8.27 13.72
CA ALA A 27 -15.33 6.79 13.62
C ALA A 27 -15.38 6.35 12.14
N PRO A 28 -14.23 6.16 11.46
CA PRO A 28 -14.05 4.88 10.74
C PRO A 28 -12.59 4.36 10.68
N VAL A 29 -11.64 5.03 11.35
CA VAL A 29 -10.18 4.95 11.12
C VAL A 29 -9.54 3.56 11.29
N LEU A 30 -10.20 2.59 11.93
CA LEU A 30 -9.58 1.32 12.30
C LEU A 30 -9.86 0.14 11.35
N LEU A 31 -10.96 0.17 10.56
CA LEU A 31 -11.57 -1.11 10.19
C LEU A 31 -11.06 -1.77 8.90
N SER A 32 -10.79 -1.06 7.81
CA SER A 32 -10.28 -1.67 6.57
C SER A 32 -8.98 -2.47 6.83
N ALA A 33 -8.07 -1.88 7.63
CA ALA A 33 -6.93 -2.60 8.19
C ALA A 33 -7.34 -3.77 9.10
N TYR A 34 -8.24 -3.57 10.08
CA TYR A 34 -8.68 -4.65 10.99
C TYR A 34 -9.20 -5.90 10.27
N LEU A 35 -9.91 -5.71 9.15
CA LEU A 35 -10.53 -6.79 8.37
C LEU A 35 -9.47 -7.62 7.63
N ILE A 36 -8.57 -6.97 6.89
CA ILE A 36 -7.48 -7.64 6.16
C ILE A 36 -6.48 -8.31 7.12
N TYR A 37 -6.21 -7.70 8.28
CA TYR A 37 -5.25 -8.21 9.26
C TYR A 37 -5.70 -9.53 9.94
N ARG A 38 -6.94 -10.00 9.73
CA ARG A 38 -7.46 -11.24 10.35
C ARG A 38 -7.29 -12.51 9.50
N PHE A 39 -7.13 -12.39 8.17
CA PHE A 39 -7.14 -13.54 7.24
C PHE A 39 -5.76 -14.01 6.76
N SER A 40 -4.68 -13.38 7.26
CA SER A 40 -3.35 -13.97 7.13
C SER A 40 -3.17 -15.17 8.08
N PRO A 41 -2.57 -16.29 7.64
CA PRO A 41 -2.53 -17.53 8.42
C PRO A 41 -1.78 -17.40 9.76
N LEU A 42 -2.35 -18.05 10.79
CA LEU A 42 -1.87 -18.06 12.17
C LEU A 42 -0.78 -19.12 12.41
N SER A 43 0.44 -18.88 11.92
CA SER A 43 1.61 -19.61 12.40
C SER A 43 2.15 -18.98 13.71
N SER A 44 2.56 -19.82 14.66
CA SER A 44 3.11 -19.47 15.99
C SER A 44 2.15 -19.04 17.13
N GLN A 45 1.11 -19.85 17.42
CA GLN A 45 0.70 -20.04 18.83
C GLN A 45 1.46 -21.22 19.46
N THR A 46 2.60 -20.93 20.08
CA THR A 46 3.41 -21.92 20.82
C THR A 46 2.73 -22.31 22.14
N ARG A 47 1.84 -23.32 22.10
CA ARG A 47 1.42 -24.03 23.32
C ARG A 47 2.66 -24.64 23.99
N PRO A 48 2.88 -24.46 25.31
CA PRO A 48 3.99 -25.08 26.00
C PRO A 48 3.78 -26.60 26.04
N ARG A 49 4.67 -27.36 25.37
CA ARG A 49 4.71 -28.82 25.50
C ARG A 49 5.27 -29.18 26.87
N SER A 50 4.57 -30.05 27.59
CA SER A 50 5.02 -30.64 28.85
C SER A 50 6.31 -31.45 28.65
N ARG A 51 7.17 -31.46 29.68
CA ARG A 51 8.27 -32.43 29.75
C ARG A 51 7.69 -33.84 29.90
N SER A 52 8.19 -34.76 29.09
CA SER A 52 8.25 -36.19 29.39
C SER A 52 9.72 -36.59 29.30
N GLU A 53 10.26 -37.18 30.36
CA GLU A 53 11.65 -37.64 30.39
C GLU A 53 11.77 -39.01 29.73
N SER A 54 12.81 -39.20 28.93
CA SER A 54 13.36 -40.53 28.67
C SER A 54 14.87 -40.41 28.48
N SER A 55 15.60 -41.36 29.06
CA SER A 55 17.06 -41.35 29.13
C SER A 55 17.66 -42.55 28.40
N SER A 56 18.75 -42.31 27.68
CA SER A 56 19.72 -43.33 27.27
C SER A 56 21.07 -42.63 26.98
N SER A 57 22.15 -43.39 26.88
CA SER A 57 23.50 -42.91 27.21
C SER A 57 24.62 -43.48 26.33
N SER A 58 25.88 -43.17 26.66
CA SER A 58 27.15 -43.56 26.00
C SER A 58 27.46 -42.78 24.69
N LEU A 59 28.54 -41.96 24.62
CA LEU A 59 29.98 -42.25 24.55
C LEU A 59 30.39 -42.81 23.16
N SER A 60 31.40 -42.30 22.44
CA SER A 60 32.45 -41.29 22.71
C SER A 60 32.92 -40.64 21.36
N LYS A 61 34.08 -39.99 21.09
CA LYS A 61 35.40 -39.95 21.75
C LYS A 61 36.24 -38.67 21.50
N GLN A 62 37.26 -38.71 20.60
CA GLN A 62 38.39 -37.76 20.41
C GLN A 62 38.80 -37.77 18.91
N ALA A 63 39.61 -36.88 18.32
CA ALA A 63 40.53 -35.83 18.81
C ALA A 63 40.69 -34.66 17.79
N GLY A 64 41.43 -33.60 18.16
CA GLY A 64 41.99 -32.59 17.23
C GLY A 64 43.51 -32.83 16.98
N PRO A 65 44.37 -31.79 16.75
CA PRO A 65 44.11 -30.34 16.72
C PRO A 65 44.92 -29.54 15.63
N THR A 66 44.99 -28.20 15.78
CA THR A 66 45.90 -27.23 15.09
C THR A 66 45.68 -26.99 13.58
N TRP A 67 46.06 -25.84 12.99
CA TRP A 67 47.04 -24.79 13.37
C TRP A 67 46.52 -23.37 13.09
N ALA A 68 47.30 -22.34 13.44
CA ALA A 68 46.97 -20.93 13.24
C ALA A 68 48.19 -20.13 12.73
N THR A 69 47.95 -18.96 12.12
CA THR A 69 48.97 -17.92 11.91
C THR A 69 48.32 -16.53 11.91
N LYS A 70 48.90 -15.60 12.67
CA LYS A 70 48.59 -14.15 12.62
C LYS A 70 49.72 -13.43 11.87
N ARG A 71 49.42 -12.31 11.20
CA ARG A 71 50.41 -11.24 10.99
C ARG A 71 49.77 -9.85 10.98
N ASN A 72 50.39 -8.95 11.73
CA ASN A 72 50.14 -7.50 11.89
C ASN A 72 50.96 -6.69 10.86
N LYS A 73 50.85 -5.35 10.63
CA LYS A 73 49.90 -4.26 10.97
C LYS A 73 50.48 -2.95 10.38
N SER A 74 49.69 -2.13 9.67
CA SER A 74 49.87 -0.67 9.44
C SER A 74 48.80 -0.19 8.44
N SER A 75 47.84 0.71 8.73
CA SER A 75 47.84 2.08 9.28
C SER A 75 48.00 3.19 8.23
N THR A 76 46.87 3.72 7.78
CA THR A 76 46.62 5.12 7.39
C THR A 76 45.16 5.42 7.77
N ASP A 77 44.92 6.59 8.34
CA ASP A 77 43.58 7.16 8.48
C ASP A 77 43.28 7.98 7.20
N ASP A 78 42.06 7.88 6.68
CA ASP A 78 41.45 8.81 5.73
C ASP A 78 39.92 8.72 5.92
N ASP A 79 39.19 9.82 5.76
CA ASP A 79 37.74 9.89 5.99
C ASP A 79 36.94 9.29 4.82
N GLU A 80 36.06 8.31 5.08
CA GLU A 80 35.04 7.84 4.12
C GLU A 80 33.62 8.04 4.70
N GLU A 81 32.72 8.62 3.90
CA GLU A 81 31.31 8.78 4.24
C GLU A 81 30.57 7.42 4.11
N GLU A 82 29.81 6.99 5.13
CA GLU A 82 29.06 5.73 5.05
C GLU A 82 27.88 5.83 4.07
N ASP A 83 28.08 5.32 2.85
CA ASP A 83 27.11 5.28 1.75
C ASP A 83 25.96 4.28 2.03
N ASP A 84 24.98 4.71 2.83
CA ASP A 84 23.89 3.94 3.46
C ASP A 84 22.79 3.41 2.48
N ASP A 85 23.12 3.23 1.19
CA ASP A 85 22.18 2.90 0.11
C ASP A 85 22.03 1.37 -0.15
N ALA A 86 22.82 0.52 0.52
CA ALA A 86 22.84 -0.94 0.29
C ALA A 86 21.56 -1.69 0.72
N ASP A 87 20.89 -1.25 1.80
CA ASP A 87 19.74 -1.95 2.42
C ASP A 87 18.43 -1.84 1.61
N LEU A 88 18.43 -1.11 0.49
CA LEU A 88 17.25 -0.96 -0.38
C LEU A 88 17.06 -2.12 -1.38
N VAL A 89 18.05 -3.02 -1.51
CA VAL A 89 18.14 -3.98 -2.63
C VAL A 89 17.48 -5.34 -2.33
N SER A 90 17.59 -5.84 -1.11
CA SER A 90 17.35 -7.24 -0.70
C SER A 90 15.93 -7.79 -0.94
N ILE A 91 14.91 -6.94 -1.07
CA ILE A 91 13.52 -7.35 -1.33
C ILE A 91 13.24 -7.52 -2.83
N LEU A 92 14.10 -6.96 -3.70
CA LEU A 92 13.91 -6.93 -5.16
C LEU A 92 15.15 -7.43 -5.94
N SER A 93 16.03 -8.16 -5.26
CA SER A 93 17.01 -9.11 -5.77
C SER A 93 17.38 -10.03 -4.60
N ASP A 94 16.75 -11.19 -4.49
CA ASP A 94 17.31 -12.41 -5.07
C ASP A 94 16.20 -13.45 -5.26
N GLY A 95 16.41 -14.33 -6.22
CA GLY A 95 15.39 -15.26 -6.73
C GLY A 95 16.01 -16.27 -7.68
N GLU A 96 17.17 -16.78 -7.29
CA GLU A 96 17.67 -18.08 -7.75
C GLU A 96 17.02 -19.18 -6.90
N ASP A 97 16.86 -20.37 -7.47
CA ASP A 97 15.91 -21.35 -6.96
C ASP A 97 16.42 -22.12 -5.73
N HIS A 98 16.02 -21.67 -4.54
CA HIS A 98 16.13 -22.45 -3.30
C HIS A 98 14.75 -22.76 -2.70
N GLU A 99 14.39 -24.04 -2.77
CA GLU A 99 13.15 -24.61 -2.24
C GLU A 99 13.16 -24.64 -0.70
N GLN A 100 12.73 -23.55 -0.07
CA GLN A 100 12.41 -23.53 1.35
C GLN A 100 11.07 -24.26 1.56
N ASN A 101 11.11 -25.50 2.06
CA ASN A 101 9.94 -26.34 2.29
C ASN A 101 9.06 -25.85 3.48
N ASP A 102 8.26 -24.82 3.24
CA ASP A 102 7.12 -24.47 4.09
C ASP A 102 5.94 -25.39 3.78
N LEU A 103 5.83 -26.47 4.55
CA LEU A 103 4.70 -27.41 4.50
C LEU A 103 3.37 -26.70 4.88
N ASP A 104 2.27 -27.17 4.29
CA ASP A 104 0.90 -26.61 4.39
C ASP A 104 0.67 -25.23 3.73
N SER A 105 1.48 -24.85 2.73
CA SER A 105 1.14 -23.79 1.78
C SER A 105 0.88 -24.35 0.38
N GLU A 106 -0.37 -24.26 -0.10
CA GLU A 106 -0.73 -24.50 -1.50
C GLU A 106 0.13 -23.62 -2.44
N TYR A 107 0.75 -24.22 -3.45
CA TYR A 107 1.67 -23.49 -4.36
C TYR A 107 0.90 -22.55 -5.31
N ARG A 108 0.77 -21.28 -4.91
CA ARG A 108 0.09 -20.25 -5.70
C ARG A 108 1.02 -19.61 -6.72
N ARG A 109 0.69 -19.72 -8.02
CA ARG A 109 1.55 -19.18 -9.08
C ARG A 109 1.53 -17.66 -9.08
N ARG A 110 2.71 -17.06 -9.26
CA ARG A 110 2.96 -15.61 -9.13
C ARG A 110 1.98 -14.72 -9.89
N HIS A 111 1.55 -15.14 -11.08
CA HIS A 111 0.67 -14.37 -11.97
C HIS A 111 -0.68 -15.02 -12.24
N GLU A 112 -1.13 -15.90 -11.35
CA GLU A 112 -2.51 -16.38 -11.31
C GLU A 112 -3.39 -15.45 -10.48
N TYR A 113 -4.70 -15.57 -10.70
CA TYR A 113 -5.72 -14.74 -10.09
C TYR A 113 -6.49 -15.54 -9.05
N TYR A 114 -6.71 -14.94 -7.90
CA TYR A 114 -7.44 -15.53 -6.79
C TYR A 114 -8.60 -14.61 -6.39
N CYS A 115 -9.70 -15.23 -5.97
CA CYS A 115 -10.89 -14.51 -5.50
C CYS A 115 -10.57 -13.74 -4.21
N GLN A 116 -11.17 -12.56 -4.09
CA GLN A 116 -11.07 -11.65 -2.96
C GLN A 116 -12.48 -11.33 -2.46
N PHE A 117 -12.61 -10.80 -1.24
CA PHE A 117 -13.88 -10.23 -0.82
C PHE A 117 -14.24 -8.98 -1.65
N ARG A 118 -15.53 -8.64 -1.70
CA ARG A 118 -16.01 -7.35 -2.19
C ARG A 118 -15.47 -6.24 -1.26
N PRO A 119 -14.68 -5.26 -1.73
CA PRO A 119 -14.12 -4.22 -0.87
C PRO A 119 -15.19 -3.47 -0.08
N PHE A 120 -14.92 -3.14 1.20
CA PHE A 120 -15.93 -2.54 2.08
C PHE A 120 -16.41 -1.17 1.58
N PHE A 121 -15.53 -0.38 0.96
CA PHE A 121 -15.93 0.91 0.35
C PHE A 121 -17.00 0.75 -0.74
N ASP A 122 -17.01 -0.37 -1.45
CA ASP A 122 -17.96 -0.65 -2.53
C ASP A 122 -19.38 -0.90 -2.00
N ILE A 123 -19.47 -1.56 -0.85
CA ILE A 123 -20.71 -1.81 -0.11
C ILE A 123 -21.22 -0.51 0.51
N ARG A 124 -20.33 0.29 1.10
CA ARG A 124 -20.69 1.60 1.67
C ARG A 124 -21.19 2.58 0.60
N ASN A 125 -20.57 2.59 -0.59
CA ASN A 125 -21.05 3.38 -1.73
C ASN A 125 -22.48 2.95 -2.14
N GLU A 126 -22.75 1.64 -2.25
CA GLU A 126 -24.07 1.13 -2.59
C GLU A 126 -25.13 1.44 -1.51
N ASN A 127 -24.75 1.44 -0.24
CA ASN A 127 -25.65 1.82 0.85
C ASN A 127 -25.96 3.33 0.84
N ALA A 128 -24.99 4.18 0.49
CA ALA A 128 -25.15 5.64 0.45
C ALA A 128 -26.05 6.13 -0.69
N ASP A 129 -26.20 5.36 -1.77
CA ASP A 129 -27.08 5.66 -2.91
C ASP A 129 -28.54 5.19 -2.70
N LYS A 130 -28.87 4.56 -1.56
CA LYS A 130 -30.26 4.22 -1.17
C LYS A 130 -31.01 5.43 -0.58
N ASP A 131 -32.35 5.37 -0.57
CA ASP A 131 -33.18 6.29 0.19
C ASP A 131 -32.83 6.27 1.70
N GLU A 132 -32.91 7.44 2.38
CA GLU A 132 -32.44 7.63 3.76
C GLU A 132 -33.03 6.63 4.78
N GLY A 133 -34.23 6.10 4.53
CA GLY A 133 -34.88 5.09 5.38
C GLY A 133 -34.43 3.64 5.17
N GLU A 134 -33.62 3.37 4.14
CA GLU A 134 -33.09 2.04 3.79
C GLU A 134 -31.55 1.94 3.96
N GLN A 135 -30.91 3.04 4.36
CA GLN A 135 -29.49 3.09 4.69
C GLN A 135 -29.24 2.42 6.04
N ALA A 136 -28.45 1.34 6.05
CA ALA A 136 -27.90 0.78 7.28
C ALA A 136 -26.82 1.71 7.86
N SER A 137 -26.63 1.73 9.18
CA SER A 137 -25.53 2.51 9.79
C SER A 137 -24.16 1.94 9.41
N ASP A 138 -23.09 2.74 9.51
CA ASP A 138 -21.73 2.25 9.29
C ASP A 138 -21.42 1.07 10.23
N GLU A 139 -21.84 1.10 11.51
CA GLU A 139 -21.68 -0.02 12.45
C GLU A 139 -22.46 -1.29 12.04
N GLU A 140 -23.63 -1.13 11.41
CA GLU A 140 -24.43 -2.25 10.91
C GLU A 140 -23.79 -2.87 9.67
N LEU A 141 -23.42 -2.06 8.67
CA LEU A 141 -22.65 -2.51 7.50
C LEU A 141 -21.36 -3.23 7.90
N ILE A 142 -20.64 -2.66 8.87
CA ILE A 142 -19.42 -3.23 9.46
C ILE A 142 -19.71 -4.62 10.02
N LYS A 143 -20.77 -4.77 10.81
CA LYS A 143 -21.16 -6.04 11.45
C LYS A 143 -21.65 -7.08 10.44
N GLU A 144 -22.33 -6.66 9.36
CA GLU A 144 -22.73 -7.55 8.27
C GLU A 144 -21.54 -8.02 7.44
N TYR A 145 -20.65 -7.10 7.06
CA TYR A 145 -19.42 -7.44 6.35
C TYR A 145 -18.51 -8.35 7.18
N ASP A 146 -18.38 -8.09 8.48
CA ASP A 146 -17.60 -8.91 9.41
C ASP A 146 -18.20 -10.32 9.61
N GLN A 147 -19.50 -10.52 9.34
CA GLN A 147 -20.12 -11.85 9.25
C GLN A 147 -19.86 -12.51 7.89
N TYR A 148 -20.05 -11.78 6.78
CA TYR A 148 -19.83 -12.27 5.41
C TYR A 148 -18.40 -12.82 5.22
N ILE A 149 -17.38 -12.08 5.66
CA ILE A 149 -15.98 -12.55 5.56
C ILE A 149 -15.64 -13.71 6.50
N ARG A 150 -16.48 -13.98 7.50
CA ARG A 150 -16.32 -15.11 8.45
C ARG A 150 -17.12 -16.35 8.05
N ALA A 151 -17.86 -16.30 6.95
CA ALA A 151 -18.65 -17.43 6.47
C ALA A 151 -17.74 -18.60 6.06
N GLY A 152 -18.02 -19.80 6.58
CA GLY A 152 -17.14 -20.98 6.44
C GLY A 152 -17.07 -21.57 5.02
N ASP A 153 -17.96 -21.13 4.15
CA ASP A 153 -18.06 -21.46 2.73
C ASP A 153 -17.33 -20.46 1.80
N SER A 154 -16.73 -19.41 2.38
CA SER A 154 -16.01 -18.33 1.68
C SER A 154 -15.18 -18.82 0.48
N ILE A 155 -15.26 -18.07 -0.62
CA ILE A 155 -14.45 -18.29 -1.83
C ILE A 155 -13.18 -17.44 -1.88
N GLU A 156 -12.90 -16.64 -0.84
CA GLU A 156 -11.65 -15.89 -0.72
C GLU A 156 -10.44 -16.82 -0.92
N MET A 157 -9.41 -16.32 -1.58
CA MET A 157 -8.15 -17.01 -1.85
C MET A 157 -8.23 -18.28 -2.72
N LYS A 158 -9.41 -18.67 -3.23
CA LYS A 158 -9.57 -19.76 -4.20
C LYS A 158 -9.25 -19.31 -5.64
N PRO A 159 -8.90 -20.22 -6.57
CA PRO A 159 -8.54 -19.85 -7.94
C PRO A 159 -9.69 -19.20 -8.73
N ALA A 160 -9.46 -18.01 -9.29
CA ALA A 160 -10.48 -17.23 -10.00
C ALA A 160 -10.89 -17.78 -11.39
N ASN A 161 -10.44 -18.99 -11.75
CA ASN A 161 -10.93 -19.76 -12.89
C ASN A 161 -12.05 -20.74 -12.50
N GLU A 162 -12.23 -21.01 -11.21
CA GLU A 162 -13.33 -21.85 -10.69
C GLU A 162 -14.60 -21.03 -10.41
N TYR A 163 -14.46 -19.71 -10.30
CA TYR A 163 -15.53 -18.75 -9.97
C TYR A 163 -15.62 -17.64 -11.03
N PRO A 164 -16.00 -17.94 -12.28
CA PRO A 164 -15.95 -17.00 -13.40
C PRO A 164 -16.85 -15.77 -13.22
N ASP A 165 -17.96 -15.90 -12.50
CA ASP A 165 -18.91 -14.80 -12.22
C ASP A 165 -18.44 -13.89 -11.07
N HIS A 166 -17.41 -14.28 -10.32
CA HIS A 166 -16.91 -13.52 -9.18
C HIS A 166 -15.91 -12.45 -9.63
N ARG A 167 -16.39 -11.22 -9.84
CA ARG A 167 -15.55 -10.10 -10.34
C ARG A 167 -14.43 -9.65 -9.40
N TRP A 168 -14.51 -9.93 -8.10
CA TRP A 168 -13.54 -9.44 -7.11
C TRP A 168 -12.31 -10.35 -7.05
N ILE A 169 -11.30 -10.01 -7.85
CA ILE A 169 -10.10 -10.84 -8.04
C ILE A 169 -8.82 -10.00 -7.94
N ALA A 170 -7.75 -10.63 -7.47
CA ALA A 170 -6.41 -10.04 -7.47
C ALA A 170 -5.39 -11.01 -8.08
N MET A 171 -4.40 -10.48 -8.80
CA MET A 171 -3.21 -11.26 -9.15
C MET A 171 -2.41 -11.53 -7.87
N TRP A 172 -1.88 -12.75 -7.70
CA TRP A 172 -1.16 -13.13 -6.47
C TRP A 172 0.06 -12.25 -6.18
N GLU A 173 0.76 -11.76 -7.22
CA GLU A 173 1.82 -10.78 -7.02
C GLU A 173 1.32 -9.44 -6.48
N SER A 174 0.19 -8.92 -6.99
CA SER A 174 -0.42 -7.69 -6.49
C SER A 174 -0.74 -7.81 -5.01
N TRP A 175 -1.38 -8.92 -4.62
CA TRP A 175 -1.72 -9.18 -3.22
C TRP A 175 -0.47 -9.23 -2.33
N LYS A 176 0.57 -9.96 -2.71
CA LYS A 176 1.82 -10.05 -1.93
C LYS A 176 2.51 -8.70 -1.77
N LEU A 177 2.52 -7.87 -2.82
CA LEU A 177 3.06 -6.50 -2.77
C LEU A 177 2.21 -5.62 -1.83
N PHE A 178 0.89 -5.63 -1.99
CA PHE A 178 -0.04 -4.91 -1.13
C PHE A 178 0.14 -5.30 0.34
N SER A 179 0.07 -6.58 0.71
CA SER A 179 0.23 -7.03 2.10
C SER A 179 1.62 -6.70 2.68
N ALA A 180 2.66 -6.64 1.85
CA ALA A 180 4.00 -6.22 2.31
C ALA A 180 4.06 -4.71 2.59
N TRP A 181 3.38 -3.90 1.78
CA TRP A 181 3.31 -2.45 1.94
C TRP A 181 2.38 -2.02 3.07
N GLU A 182 1.24 -2.70 3.24
CA GLU A 182 0.34 -2.61 4.40
C GLU A 182 1.12 -2.78 5.71
N ARG A 183 1.89 -3.88 5.84
CA ARG A 183 2.73 -4.12 7.02
C ARG A 183 3.74 -2.98 7.22
N ARG A 184 4.41 -2.53 6.16
CA ARG A 184 5.39 -1.42 6.23
C ARG A 184 4.74 -0.09 6.63
N ALA A 185 3.52 0.20 6.19
CA ALA A 185 2.75 1.36 6.62
C ALA A 185 2.39 1.31 8.11
N SER A 186 2.06 0.12 8.65
CA SER A 186 1.81 -0.06 10.09
C SER A 186 3.03 0.33 10.95
N TYR A 187 4.25 0.17 10.44
CA TYR A 187 5.48 0.55 11.12
C TYR A 187 5.75 2.06 11.14
N THR A 188 4.89 2.86 10.48
CA THR A 188 4.97 4.33 10.48
C THR A 188 4.00 5.00 11.45
N ASN A 189 3.03 4.27 12.03
CA ASN A 189 2.10 4.84 13.00
C ASN A 189 2.60 4.65 14.45
N PRO A 190 3.00 5.72 15.18
CA PRO A 190 3.49 5.62 16.56
C PRO A 190 2.45 5.09 17.56
N GLU A 191 1.15 5.26 17.28
CA GLU A 191 0.06 4.85 18.18
C GLU A 191 0.00 3.33 18.34
N PHE A 192 0.27 2.58 17.27
CA PHE A 192 0.35 1.12 17.28
C PHE A 192 1.49 0.59 18.19
N PHE A 193 2.44 1.45 18.55
CA PHE A 193 3.55 1.16 19.47
C PHE A 193 3.42 1.89 20.83
N LYS A 194 2.33 2.63 21.08
CA LYS A 194 2.16 3.52 22.26
C LYS A 194 3.32 4.52 22.43
N MET A 195 3.75 5.09 21.30
CA MET A 195 4.80 6.11 21.19
C MET A 195 4.22 7.46 20.76
N TYR A 196 4.91 8.55 21.09
CA TYR A 196 4.73 9.85 20.44
C TYR A 196 6.09 10.37 19.94
N ILE A 197 6.18 10.67 18.65
CA ILE A 197 7.40 11.18 18.01
C ILE A 197 7.19 12.66 17.64
N HIS A 198 6.34 12.92 16.64
CA HIS A 198 5.78 14.23 16.36
C HIS A 198 4.50 14.10 15.53
N LYS A 199 3.57 15.07 15.61
CA LYS A 199 2.24 15.02 14.95
C LYS A 199 2.24 14.54 13.48
N ASN A 200 3.21 14.97 12.66
CA ASN A 200 3.25 14.64 11.22
C ASN A 200 3.96 13.29 10.91
N PHE A 201 4.38 12.50 11.90
CA PHE A 201 5.28 11.35 11.68
C PHE A 201 4.66 10.28 10.78
N HIS A 202 3.44 9.84 11.09
CA HIS A 202 2.73 8.83 10.30
C HIS A 202 2.45 9.34 8.87
N GLY A 203 2.01 10.58 8.71
CA GLY A 203 1.76 11.18 7.39
C GLY A 203 3.00 11.27 6.48
N LEU A 204 4.15 11.61 7.06
CA LEU A 204 5.42 11.63 6.34
C LEU A 204 5.94 10.21 6.04
N GLY A 205 5.68 9.24 6.92
CA GLY A 205 5.95 7.83 6.66
C GLY A 205 5.06 7.22 5.58
N MET A 206 3.80 7.63 5.48
CA MET A 206 2.90 7.26 4.39
C MET A 206 3.36 7.87 3.05
N GLN A 207 3.82 9.12 3.05
CA GLN A 207 4.47 9.74 1.87
C GLN A 207 5.73 8.95 1.45
N GLU A 208 6.62 8.62 2.40
CA GLU A 208 7.81 7.78 2.14
C GLU A 208 7.41 6.39 1.59
N GLN A 209 6.36 5.79 2.14
CA GLN A 209 5.91 4.46 1.71
C GLN A 209 5.29 4.46 0.32
N ILE A 210 4.54 5.50 -0.05
CA ILE A 210 4.01 5.67 -1.41
C ILE A 210 5.14 5.97 -2.41
N GLU A 211 6.16 6.73 -2.01
CA GLU A 211 7.38 6.92 -2.82
C GLU A 211 8.11 5.61 -3.08
N ASN A 212 8.25 4.74 -2.07
CA ASN A 212 8.82 3.40 -2.23
C ASN A 212 8.07 2.56 -3.29
N MET A 213 6.74 2.70 -3.41
CA MET A 213 5.97 2.02 -4.46
C MET A 213 6.22 2.60 -5.85
N LEU A 214 6.33 3.93 -5.97
CA LEU A 214 6.65 4.60 -7.24
C LEU A 214 8.09 4.29 -7.70
N ILE A 215 9.02 4.10 -6.75
CA ILE A 215 10.38 3.58 -7.01
C ILE A 215 10.32 2.13 -7.49
N ALA A 216 9.50 1.26 -6.88
CA ALA A 216 9.31 -0.11 -7.36
C ALA A 216 8.73 -0.14 -8.78
N PHE A 217 7.77 0.73 -9.09
CA PHE A 217 7.23 0.90 -10.44
C PHE A 217 8.32 1.34 -11.43
N ASP A 218 9.15 2.35 -11.12
CA ASP A 218 10.24 2.75 -12.02
C ASP A 218 11.27 1.64 -12.19
N LYS A 219 11.65 0.90 -11.12
CA LYS A 219 12.61 -0.21 -11.21
C LYS A 219 12.19 -1.24 -12.26
N GLU A 220 10.90 -1.56 -12.36
CA GLU A 220 10.37 -2.44 -13.40
C GLU A 220 10.20 -1.73 -14.76
N PHE A 221 9.59 -0.54 -14.76
CA PHE A 221 9.29 0.22 -15.97
C PHE A 221 10.55 0.71 -16.70
N SER A 222 11.68 0.88 -16.01
CA SER A 222 12.96 1.29 -16.58
C SER A 222 13.80 0.14 -17.16
N LYS A 223 13.43 -1.14 -16.93
CA LYS A 223 14.15 -2.30 -17.50
C LYS A 223 14.25 -2.24 -19.03
N LYS A 224 15.45 -2.52 -19.56
CA LYS A 224 15.76 -2.45 -21.01
C LYS A 224 14.99 -3.48 -21.85
N LYS A 225 14.79 -4.70 -21.35
CA LYS A 225 14.04 -5.77 -22.02
C LYS A 225 12.61 -5.81 -21.48
N ARG A 226 11.63 -5.96 -22.38
CA ARG A 226 10.23 -6.29 -22.01
C ARG A 226 9.97 -7.76 -22.28
N THR A 227 9.69 -8.50 -21.21
CA THR A 227 9.26 -9.90 -21.23
C THR A 227 7.83 -10.01 -20.69
N LYS A 228 7.16 -11.14 -20.97
CA LYS A 228 5.84 -11.46 -20.40
C LYS A 228 5.81 -11.29 -18.88
N LYS A 229 6.88 -11.76 -18.18
CA LYS A 229 7.09 -11.54 -16.74
C LYS A 229 7.04 -10.04 -16.42
N SER A 230 7.96 -9.23 -16.96
CA SER A 230 8.03 -7.79 -16.63
C SER A 230 6.75 -6.98 -16.91
N ILE A 231 5.97 -7.36 -17.94
CA ILE A 231 4.70 -6.69 -18.22
C ILE A 231 3.66 -6.99 -17.13
N LYS A 232 3.61 -8.23 -16.63
CA LYS A 232 2.77 -8.60 -15.49
C LYS A 232 3.30 -8.02 -14.17
N GLU A 233 4.62 -7.89 -13.97
CA GLU A 233 5.19 -7.20 -12.80
C GLU A 233 4.79 -5.70 -12.77
N ILE A 234 4.88 -4.97 -13.90
CA ILE A 234 4.44 -3.56 -14.01
C ILE A 234 2.96 -3.43 -13.62
N TRP A 235 2.11 -4.35 -14.10
CA TRP A 235 0.71 -4.36 -13.75
C TRP A 235 0.46 -4.72 -12.28
N ALA A 236 1.14 -5.73 -11.75
CA ALA A 236 0.98 -6.16 -10.36
C ALA A 236 1.32 -5.04 -9.36
N ILE A 237 2.41 -4.30 -9.62
CA ILE A 237 2.78 -3.10 -8.86
C ILE A 237 1.69 -2.03 -8.95
N THR A 238 1.11 -1.82 -10.14
CA THR A 238 0.04 -0.83 -10.37
C THR A 238 -1.24 -1.18 -9.60
N ALA A 239 -1.67 -2.45 -9.67
CA ALA A 239 -2.83 -2.94 -8.95
C ALA A 239 -2.63 -2.89 -7.42
N ALA A 240 -1.45 -3.28 -6.93
CA ALA A 240 -1.09 -3.23 -5.51
C ALA A 240 -1.05 -1.79 -4.96
N ILE A 241 -0.59 -0.81 -5.75
CA ILE A 241 -0.62 0.61 -5.39
C ILE A 241 -2.06 1.04 -5.14
N MET A 242 -2.98 0.61 -6.01
CA MET A 242 -4.38 1.00 -5.89
C MET A 242 -5.09 0.32 -4.72
N GLN A 243 -4.83 -0.97 -4.50
CA GLN A 243 -5.34 -1.70 -3.33
C GLN A 243 -4.87 -1.03 -2.02
N PHE A 244 -3.60 -0.66 -1.93
CA PHE A 244 -3.06 0.07 -0.78
C PHE A 244 -3.77 1.41 -0.54
N LEU A 245 -4.00 2.20 -1.60
CA LEU A 245 -4.61 3.53 -1.52
C LEU A 245 -6.14 3.53 -1.30
N LEU A 246 -6.77 2.36 -1.24
CA LEU A 246 -8.19 2.19 -0.90
C LEU A 246 -8.41 1.50 0.45
N GLU A 247 -7.54 0.57 0.83
CA GLU A 247 -7.68 -0.20 2.07
C GLU A 247 -6.92 0.39 3.26
N ILE A 248 -5.93 1.26 3.05
CA ILE A 248 -5.16 1.87 4.14
C ILE A 248 -5.65 3.31 4.41
N PRO A 249 -5.99 3.68 5.67
CA PRO A 249 -6.37 5.05 6.02
C PRO A 249 -5.33 6.08 5.60
N LEU A 250 -5.77 7.10 4.85
CA LEU A 250 -4.89 8.11 4.24
C LEU A 250 -4.95 9.48 4.94
N ASP A 251 -5.77 9.67 5.96
CA ASP A 251 -6.02 10.97 6.61
C ASP A 251 -4.74 11.67 7.05
N ALA A 252 -3.83 10.93 7.69
CA ALA A 252 -2.53 11.44 8.12
C ALA A 252 -1.63 11.86 6.94
N TRP A 253 -1.76 11.20 5.78
CA TRP A 253 -1.03 11.53 4.55
C TRP A 253 -1.63 12.75 3.85
N LEU A 254 -2.96 12.85 3.75
CA LEU A 254 -3.64 14.00 3.17
C LEU A 254 -3.45 15.27 4.02
N ALA A 255 -3.32 15.12 5.34
CA ALA A 255 -3.05 16.22 6.27
C ALA A 255 -1.58 16.72 6.28
N ILE A 256 -0.68 16.22 5.43
CA ILE A 256 0.69 16.77 5.33
C ILE A 256 0.68 18.19 4.75
N SER A 257 1.50 19.07 5.31
CA SER A 257 1.48 20.50 4.95
C SER A 257 2.10 20.80 3.57
N ASP A 258 2.74 19.84 2.90
CA ASP A 258 3.28 19.99 1.55
C ASP A 258 2.27 19.55 0.47
N ARG A 259 1.27 20.40 0.24
CA ARG A 259 0.24 20.21 -0.79
C ARG A 259 0.85 19.99 -2.18
N LYS A 260 1.95 20.67 -2.51
CA LYS A 260 2.62 20.56 -3.82
C LYS A 260 3.22 19.16 -4.00
N LYS A 261 3.83 18.59 -2.96
CA LYS A 261 4.34 17.21 -2.99
C LYS A 261 3.20 16.20 -3.07
N LEU A 262 2.11 16.41 -2.34
CA LEU A 262 0.91 15.58 -2.42
C LEU A 262 0.30 15.56 -3.85
N GLU A 263 0.08 16.73 -4.46
CA GLU A 263 -0.41 16.88 -5.84
C GLU A 263 0.56 16.27 -6.87
N THR A 264 1.87 16.39 -6.66
CA THR A 264 2.87 15.77 -7.56
C THR A 264 2.88 14.24 -7.42
N THR A 265 2.69 13.72 -6.20
CA THR A 265 2.70 12.28 -5.90
C THR A 265 1.44 11.60 -6.43
N THR A 266 0.25 12.18 -6.19
CA THR A 266 -1.02 11.70 -6.76
C THR A 266 -1.02 11.79 -8.29
N GLY A 267 -0.45 12.86 -8.85
CA GLY A 267 -0.19 13.01 -10.29
C GLY A 267 0.82 12.01 -10.90
N LEU A 268 1.65 11.35 -10.08
CA LEU A 268 2.48 10.21 -10.48
C LEU A 268 1.77 8.87 -10.32
N ILE A 269 1.01 8.66 -9.25
CA ILE A 269 0.16 7.46 -9.06
C ILE A 269 -0.75 7.25 -10.28
N GLY A 270 -1.45 8.30 -10.73
CA GLY A 270 -2.26 8.25 -11.95
C GLY A 270 -1.45 8.06 -13.24
N ARG A 271 -0.19 8.51 -13.26
CA ARG A 271 0.73 8.31 -14.41
C ARG A 271 1.26 6.90 -14.50
N ALA A 272 1.44 6.21 -13.37
CA ALA A 272 1.81 4.81 -13.31
C ALA A 272 0.73 3.96 -14.01
N LEU A 273 -0.55 4.15 -13.67
CA LEU A 273 -1.68 3.47 -14.33
C LEU A 273 -1.63 3.60 -15.85
N VAL A 274 -1.68 4.82 -16.38
CA VAL A 274 -1.76 5.00 -17.85
C VAL A 274 -0.50 4.52 -18.56
N SER A 275 0.64 4.48 -17.86
CA SER A 275 1.89 3.89 -18.36
C SER A 275 1.85 2.36 -18.33
N ALA A 276 1.26 1.74 -17.32
CA ALA A 276 1.02 0.30 -17.28
C ALA A 276 0.04 -0.14 -18.37
N LEU A 277 -1.08 0.58 -18.54
CA LEU A 277 -2.05 0.37 -19.62
C LEU A 277 -1.40 0.51 -21.01
N ASN A 278 -0.48 1.46 -21.19
CA ASN A 278 0.32 1.58 -22.42
C ASN A 278 1.22 0.36 -22.67
N GLU A 279 1.85 -0.20 -21.64
CA GLU A 279 2.72 -1.37 -21.80
C GLU A 279 1.90 -2.66 -22.02
N LEU A 280 0.71 -2.79 -21.42
CA LEU A 280 -0.27 -3.85 -21.76
C LEU A 280 -0.73 -3.76 -23.22
N ASP A 281 -1.05 -2.54 -23.69
CA ASP A 281 -1.42 -2.24 -25.09
C ASP A 281 -0.29 -2.64 -26.07
N ARG A 282 0.95 -2.21 -25.79
CA ARG A 282 2.14 -2.61 -26.57
C ARG A 282 2.38 -4.11 -26.59
N ALA A 283 2.06 -4.80 -25.49
CA ALA A 283 2.24 -6.25 -25.35
C ALA A 283 1.01 -7.06 -25.81
N LYS A 284 -0.06 -6.41 -26.32
CA LYS A 284 -1.34 -7.02 -26.71
C LYS A 284 -2.10 -7.74 -25.58
N TYR A 285 -1.84 -7.34 -24.32
CA TYR A 285 -2.58 -7.77 -23.13
C TYR A 285 -3.73 -6.82 -22.75
N LEU A 286 -3.92 -5.70 -23.45
CA LEU A 286 -5.06 -4.81 -23.25
C LEU A 286 -6.25 -5.23 -24.14
N LYS A 287 -6.99 -6.26 -23.70
CA LYS A 287 -8.15 -6.86 -24.37
C LYS A 287 -9.03 -7.63 -23.36
N PRO A 288 -10.29 -8.00 -23.65
CA PRO A 288 -11.18 -8.62 -22.67
C PRO A 288 -10.77 -10.05 -22.33
N ASP A 289 -10.27 -10.80 -23.32
CA ASP A 289 -9.78 -12.18 -23.20
C ASP A 289 -8.28 -12.22 -22.82
N SER A 290 -7.86 -11.36 -21.89
CA SER A 290 -6.46 -11.24 -21.48
C SER A 290 -6.11 -12.17 -20.31
N GLU A 291 -4.83 -12.56 -20.24
CA GLU A 291 -4.24 -13.15 -19.03
C GLU A 291 -4.10 -12.14 -17.87
N VAL A 292 -4.41 -10.86 -18.10
CA VAL A 292 -4.47 -9.80 -17.09
C VAL A 292 -5.94 -9.45 -16.92
N LYS A 293 -6.60 -10.09 -15.93
CA LYS A 293 -8.06 -10.15 -15.83
C LYS A 293 -8.71 -8.93 -15.15
N ASP A 294 -8.00 -8.27 -14.24
CA ASP A 294 -8.47 -7.21 -13.35
C ASP A 294 -8.41 -5.80 -13.96
N VAL A 295 -8.16 -5.65 -15.27
CA VAL A 295 -7.95 -4.32 -15.90
C VAL A 295 -9.15 -3.38 -15.73
N GLY A 296 -10.38 -3.87 -15.91
CA GLY A 296 -11.59 -3.05 -15.69
C GLY A 296 -11.77 -2.65 -14.21
N LEU A 297 -11.55 -3.60 -13.31
CA LEU A 297 -11.67 -3.41 -11.86
C LEU A 297 -10.67 -2.38 -11.35
N ILE A 298 -9.39 -2.52 -11.68
CA ILE A 298 -8.34 -1.57 -11.26
C ILE A 298 -8.56 -0.19 -11.92
N ILE A 299 -9.02 -0.10 -13.18
CA ILE A 299 -9.40 1.20 -13.76
C ILE A 299 -10.54 1.85 -12.96
N SER A 300 -11.56 1.09 -12.54
CA SER A 300 -12.66 1.64 -11.73
C SER A 300 -12.20 2.14 -10.36
N PHE A 301 -11.31 1.40 -9.69
CA PHE A 301 -10.71 1.79 -8.41
C PHE A 301 -9.95 3.12 -8.52
N TYR A 302 -9.16 3.29 -9.58
CA TYR A 302 -8.47 4.55 -9.87
C TYR A 302 -9.42 5.71 -10.22
N LEU A 303 -10.58 5.44 -10.83
CA LEU A 303 -11.61 6.45 -11.09
C LEU A 303 -12.34 6.85 -9.81
N TYR A 304 -12.66 5.91 -8.92
CA TYR A 304 -13.24 6.16 -7.60
C TYR A 304 -12.32 7.07 -6.76
N TRP A 305 -11.08 6.63 -6.53
CA TRP A 305 -10.08 7.35 -5.74
C TRP A 305 -9.79 8.76 -6.28
N ALA A 306 -9.71 8.92 -7.61
CA ALA A 306 -9.49 10.22 -8.24
C ALA A 306 -10.73 11.13 -8.26
N SER A 307 -11.92 10.60 -7.98
CA SER A 307 -13.12 11.40 -7.70
C SER A 307 -13.10 11.89 -6.25
N THR A 308 -12.87 10.99 -5.29
CA THR A 308 -12.72 11.31 -3.86
C THR A 308 -11.66 12.40 -3.63
N LEU A 309 -10.48 12.30 -4.26
CA LEU A 309 -9.45 13.35 -4.16
C LEU A 309 -9.84 14.70 -4.79
N LYS A 310 -10.72 14.71 -5.79
CA LYS A 310 -11.25 15.96 -6.36
C LYS A 310 -12.30 16.58 -5.42
N GLU A 311 -13.16 15.74 -4.86
CA GLU A 311 -14.27 16.14 -3.98
C GLU A 311 -13.73 16.65 -2.63
N GLU A 312 -12.86 15.90 -1.96
CA GLU A 312 -12.34 16.21 -0.62
C GLU A 312 -11.13 17.17 -0.59
N GLN A 313 -10.19 17.02 -1.54
CA GLN A 313 -8.89 17.72 -1.51
C GLN A 313 -8.74 18.78 -2.62
N HIS A 314 -9.70 18.83 -3.56
CA HIS A 314 -9.67 19.62 -4.79
C HIS A 314 -8.42 19.35 -5.63
N ILE A 315 -7.96 18.10 -5.65
CA ILE A 315 -6.83 17.64 -6.47
C ILE A 315 -7.40 17.06 -7.77
N GLU A 316 -7.38 17.84 -8.85
CA GLU A 316 -7.78 17.34 -10.16
C GLU A 316 -6.69 16.49 -10.80
N LEU A 317 -7.02 15.23 -11.11
CA LEU A 317 -6.11 14.27 -11.71
C LEU A 317 -6.49 14.02 -13.19
N PRO A 318 -5.70 14.51 -14.18
CA PRO A 318 -6.08 14.44 -15.59
C PRO A 318 -6.26 13.01 -16.13
N PHE A 319 -5.47 12.06 -15.61
CA PHE A 319 -5.37 10.69 -16.11
C PHE A 319 -6.70 9.93 -16.17
N ARG A 320 -7.72 10.37 -15.42
CA ARG A 320 -9.10 9.82 -15.45
C ARG A 320 -9.59 9.70 -16.89
N LYS A 321 -9.32 10.70 -17.74
CA LYS A 321 -9.69 10.73 -19.16
C LYS A 321 -8.99 9.64 -19.97
N GLU A 322 -7.68 9.51 -19.80
CA GLU A 322 -6.88 8.50 -20.49
C GLU A 322 -7.22 7.08 -20.05
N ALA A 323 -7.54 6.85 -18.77
CA ALA A 323 -7.96 5.55 -18.25
C ALA A 323 -9.28 5.06 -18.90
N VAL A 324 -10.30 5.93 -18.99
CA VAL A 324 -11.54 5.63 -19.71
C VAL A 324 -11.29 5.42 -21.21
N ALA A 325 -10.40 6.21 -21.83
CA ALA A 325 -10.03 6.04 -23.23
C ALA A 325 -9.31 4.70 -23.49
N TYR A 326 -8.50 4.20 -22.54
CA TYR A 326 -7.89 2.87 -22.59
C TYR A 326 -8.93 1.75 -22.45
N ALA A 327 -9.84 1.82 -21.47
CA ALA A 327 -10.93 0.83 -21.32
C ALA A 327 -11.79 0.74 -22.59
N ARG A 328 -12.19 1.89 -23.15
CA ARG A 328 -12.94 1.97 -24.41
C ARG A 328 -12.17 1.50 -25.64
N LYS A 329 -10.82 1.60 -25.64
CA LYS A 329 -9.97 0.97 -26.67
C LYS A 329 -9.90 -0.55 -26.49
N ALA A 330 -9.88 -1.02 -25.25
CA ALA A 330 -9.78 -2.44 -24.89
C ALA A 330 -11.07 -3.23 -25.15
N GLY A 331 -12.20 -2.56 -25.38
CA GLY A 331 -13.53 -3.19 -25.38
C GLY A 331 -13.98 -3.62 -23.98
N ILE A 332 -13.42 -3.01 -22.92
CA ILE A 332 -13.78 -3.30 -21.53
C ILE A 332 -14.98 -2.43 -21.14
N ASP A 333 -16.06 -3.07 -20.74
CA ASP A 333 -17.21 -2.39 -20.12
C ASP A 333 -16.94 -2.16 -18.62
N LEU A 334 -16.86 -0.88 -18.23
CA LEU A 334 -16.62 -0.47 -16.85
C LEU A 334 -17.87 -0.51 -15.97
N SER A 335 -19.07 -0.66 -16.53
CA SER A 335 -20.30 -0.90 -15.73
C SER A 335 -20.33 -2.32 -15.18
N LEU A 336 -19.89 -3.31 -15.98
CA LEU A 336 -19.85 -4.72 -15.60
C LEU A 336 -18.59 -5.08 -14.79
N ALA A 337 -17.42 -4.63 -15.25
CA ALA A 337 -16.13 -4.99 -14.66
C ALA A 337 -15.68 -4.05 -13.52
N GLY A 338 -16.43 -2.99 -13.22
CA GLY A 338 -16.04 -1.96 -12.25
C GLY A 338 -16.64 -2.11 -10.85
N CYS A 339 -16.21 -1.23 -9.95
CA CYS A 339 -16.84 -0.96 -8.67
C CYS A 339 -18.21 -0.27 -8.83
N TYR A 340 -19.01 -0.26 -7.77
CA TYR A 340 -20.28 0.45 -7.69
C TYR A 340 -20.09 1.94 -8.02
N GLY A 341 -21.07 2.54 -8.71
CA GLY A 341 -21.06 3.95 -9.11
C GLY A 341 -20.00 4.31 -10.16
N THR A 342 -19.45 3.33 -10.90
CA THR A 342 -18.44 3.60 -11.94
C THR A 342 -19.02 4.25 -13.18
N GLU A 343 -20.23 3.85 -13.61
CA GLU A 343 -20.83 4.44 -14.82
C GLU A 343 -21.16 5.91 -14.59
N GLU A 344 -21.64 6.25 -13.39
CA GLU A 344 -21.98 7.58 -12.91
C GLU A 344 -20.74 8.48 -12.94
N ARG A 345 -19.60 7.96 -12.46
CA ARG A 345 -18.29 8.65 -12.47
C ARG A 345 -17.77 8.85 -13.90
N VAL A 346 -17.96 7.89 -14.80
CA VAL A 346 -17.64 8.06 -16.24
C VAL A 346 -18.55 9.09 -16.89
N ARG A 347 -19.86 9.03 -16.65
CA ARG A 347 -20.87 10.00 -17.14
C ARG A 347 -20.60 11.41 -16.61
N ALA A 348 -20.20 11.56 -15.35
CA ALA A 348 -19.79 12.83 -14.75
C ALA A 348 -18.53 13.38 -15.42
N LEU A 349 -17.48 12.56 -15.58
CA LEU A 349 -16.27 12.94 -16.29
C LEU A 349 -16.54 13.35 -17.74
N GLU A 350 -17.46 12.69 -18.46
CA GLU A 350 -17.84 13.09 -19.82
C GLU A 350 -18.65 14.39 -19.89
N LYS A 351 -19.33 14.80 -18.80
CA LYS A 351 -19.87 16.17 -18.68
C LYS A 351 -18.75 17.20 -18.47
N GLU A 352 -17.69 16.85 -17.74
CA GLU A 352 -16.53 17.74 -17.50
C GLU A 352 -15.66 17.93 -18.75
N VAL A 353 -15.26 16.84 -19.43
CA VAL A 353 -14.20 16.87 -20.46
C VAL A 353 -14.70 16.58 -21.89
N GLY A 354 -16.02 16.46 -22.06
CA GLY A 354 -16.68 16.02 -23.29
C GLY A 354 -16.51 14.51 -23.55
N ARG A 355 -17.19 14.01 -24.60
CA ARG A 355 -17.24 12.58 -24.92
C ARG A 355 -15.85 11.98 -25.14
N ILE A 356 -15.47 11.01 -24.31
CA ILE A 356 -14.16 10.34 -24.29
C ILE A 356 -14.15 9.25 -25.37
N LYS A 357 -13.50 9.55 -26.50
CA LYS A 357 -13.29 8.58 -27.58
C LYS A 357 -12.28 7.49 -27.14
N PRO A 358 -12.35 6.27 -27.70
CA PRO A 358 -11.30 5.25 -27.54
C PRO A 358 -9.91 5.83 -27.85
N LEU A 359 -8.89 5.39 -27.11
CA LEU A 359 -7.57 6.00 -27.18
C LEU A 359 -6.94 5.88 -28.58
N SER A 360 -6.73 7.02 -29.23
CA SER A 360 -6.18 7.12 -30.59
C SER A 360 -4.65 7.23 -30.63
N GLY A 361 -4.11 7.20 -31.85
CA GLY A 361 -2.68 7.32 -32.14
C GLY A 361 -1.90 6.01 -31.97
N SER A 362 -0.70 5.96 -32.55
CA SER A 362 0.18 4.79 -32.48
C SER A 362 0.65 4.52 -31.04
N VAL A 363 0.73 3.25 -30.69
CA VAL A 363 1.22 2.82 -29.37
C VAL A 363 2.74 2.92 -29.36
N LYS A 364 3.30 3.72 -28.44
CA LYS A 364 4.74 4.03 -28.40
C LYS A 364 5.34 3.79 -27.01
N PRO A 365 6.65 3.49 -26.89
CA PRO A 365 7.32 3.43 -25.60
C PRO A 365 7.18 4.76 -24.85
N ASP A 366 7.00 4.69 -23.52
CA ASP A 366 6.90 5.85 -22.62
C ASP A 366 5.93 6.95 -23.10
N ARG A 367 4.74 6.54 -23.59
CA ARG A 367 3.72 7.43 -24.17
C ARG A 367 3.37 8.64 -23.29
N TRP A 368 3.41 8.47 -21.98
CA TRP A 368 2.96 9.43 -20.97
C TRP A 368 4.09 10.14 -20.22
N GLU A 369 5.31 10.10 -20.76
CA GLU A 369 6.51 10.75 -20.20
C GLU A 369 6.88 10.29 -18.77
N TRP A 370 6.56 9.05 -18.38
CA TRP A 370 6.83 8.54 -17.02
C TRP A 370 8.28 8.82 -16.60
N LYS A 371 9.27 8.43 -17.41
CA LYS A 371 10.69 8.56 -17.03
C LYS A 371 11.11 10.01 -16.83
N LYS A 372 10.59 10.91 -17.66
CA LYS A 372 10.84 12.36 -17.58
C LYS A 372 10.15 13.00 -16.38
N LYS A 373 8.95 12.55 -16.02
CA LYS A 373 8.17 13.07 -14.88
C LYS A 373 8.69 12.53 -13.55
N PHE A 374 9.03 11.25 -13.48
CA PHE A 374 9.64 10.61 -12.31
C PHE A 374 11.05 11.15 -12.05
N LYS A 375 11.92 11.28 -13.08
CA LYS A 375 13.22 11.96 -12.94
C LYS A 375 13.11 13.44 -12.55
N LYS A 376 12.01 14.12 -12.90
CA LYS A 376 11.74 15.46 -12.35
C LYS A 376 11.37 15.38 -10.87
N PHE A 377 10.49 14.47 -10.47
CA PHE A 377 10.07 14.30 -9.08
C PHE A 377 11.25 13.95 -8.15
N THR A 378 12.14 13.04 -8.53
CA THR A 378 13.37 12.76 -7.75
C THR A 378 14.24 14.01 -7.61
N LYS A 379 14.41 14.80 -8.67
CA LYS A 379 15.17 16.08 -8.62
C LYS A 379 14.49 17.17 -7.78
N ASP A 380 13.17 17.31 -7.89
CA ASP A 380 12.41 18.37 -7.20
C ASP A 380 12.33 18.14 -5.67
N TYR A 381 12.55 16.90 -5.19
CA TYR A 381 12.46 16.51 -3.77
C TYR A 381 13.72 15.80 -3.21
N ASN A 382 14.82 15.76 -3.96
CA ASN A 382 16.12 15.14 -3.62
C ASN A 382 16.06 13.63 -3.25
N LYS A 383 15.86 13.30 -1.97
CA LYS A 383 15.79 11.91 -1.48
C LYS A 383 14.31 11.55 -1.28
N ILE A 384 13.79 10.73 -2.18
CA ILE A 384 12.43 10.16 -2.11
C ILE A 384 12.49 8.70 -1.67
N GLY A 385 11.44 8.25 -0.99
CA GLY A 385 11.41 6.92 -0.38
C GLY A 385 12.47 6.74 0.70
N GLY A 386 12.76 5.50 1.04
CA GLY A 386 13.62 5.12 2.16
C GLY A 386 12.84 4.50 3.32
N ASN A 387 13.42 4.57 4.51
CA ASN A 387 12.99 3.86 5.72
C ASN A 387 12.98 4.76 6.97
N LYS A 388 13.09 6.09 6.83
CA LYS A 388 13.28 7.05 7.92
C LYS A 388 12.13 7.03 8.93
N TYR A 389 10.91 6.73 8.49
CA TYR A 389 9.74 6.69 9.36
C TYR A 389 9.37 5.26 9.80
N ASN A 390 10.21 4.26 9.53
CA ASN A 390 10.00 2.88 9.96
C ASN A 390 10.49 2.66 11.40
N ILE A 391 9.56 2.56 12.35
CA ILE A 391 9.83 2.37 13.79
C ILE A 391 10.59 1.05 14.08
N LEU A 392 10.57 0.06 13.18
CA LEU A 392 11.39 -1.15 13.33
C LEU A 392 12.89 -0.91 13.09
N LYS A 393 13.26 0.10 12.29
CA LYS A 393 14.67 0.47 12.03
C LYS A 393 15.27 1.33 13.16
N MET A 394 14.42 1.94 14.01
CA MET A 394 14.87 2.64 15.22
C MET A 394 15.58 1.69 16.21
N SER A 395 16.53 2.23 16.97
CA SER A 395 17.17 1.47 18.05
C SER A 395 16.22 1.22 19.22
N ARG A 396 16.50 0.21 20.06
CA ARG A 396 15.68 -0.09 21.26
C ARG A 396 15.62 1.10 22.23
N LYS A 397 16.75 1.79 22.41
CA LYS A 397 16.90 2.99 23.24
C LYS A 397 16.09 4.18 22.70
N GLU A 398 16.03 4.32 21.38
CA GLU A 398 15.29 5.36 20.67
C GLU A 398 13.79 5.12 20.73
N ARG A 399 13.30 3.89 20.46
CA ARG A 399 11.88 3.59 20.67
C ARG A 399 11.45 3.84 22.12
N ALA A 400 12.29 3.46 23.08
CA ALA A 400 12.05 3.73 24.49
C ALA A 400 12.03 5.23 24.85
N SER A 401 12.74 6.10 24.13
CA SER A 401 12.69 7.55 24.41
C SER A 401 11.35 8.17 23.96
N TYR A 402 10.79 7.70 22.84
CA TYR A 402 9.50 8.12 22.30
C TYR A 402 8.28 7.39 22.91
N ALA A 403 8.47 6.22 23.52
CA ALA A 403 7.41 5.48 24.21
C ALA A 403 6.81 6.30 25.37
N LEU A 404 5.50 6.13 25.61
CA LEU A 404 4.79 6.84 26.67
C LEU A 404 5.21 6.36 28.09
N ASP A 405 5.54 5.07 28.25
CA ASP A 405 5.98 4.46 29.52
C ASP A 405 7.52 4.37 29.68
N LYS A 406 8.25 4.91 28.70
CA LYS A 406 9.72 4.89 28.58
C LYS A 406 10.37 3.50 28.48
N LYS A 407 9.68 2.51 27.92
CA LYS A 407 10.23 1.18 27.60
C LYS A 407 10.20 0.93 26.09
N ASP A 408 11.01 -0.02 25.59
CA ASP A 408 10.91 -0.45 24.20
C ASP A 408 9.58 -1.22 24.00
N PRO A 409 8.62 -0.74 23.19
CA PRO A 409 7.36 -1.44 22.95
C PRO A 409 7.53 -2.77 22.20
N LEU A 410 8.74 -3.06 21.70
CA LEU A 410 9.14 -4.33 21.09
C LEU A 410 10.17 -5.09 21.95
N ALA A 411 10.28 -4.80 23.26
CA ALA A 411 11.24 -5.44 24.18
C ALA A 411 11.23 -6.98 24.06
N ASP A 412 10.05 -7.59 24.10
CA ASP A 412 9.86 -9.05 24.06
C ASP A 412 10.01 -9.68 22.67
N ILE A 413 10.17 -8.87 21.61
CA ILE A 413 10.26 -9.35 20.23
C ILE A 413 11.73 -9.62 19.86
N PRO A 414 12.07 -10.83 19.34
CA PRO A 414 13.43 -11.15 18.90
C PRO A 414 13.97 -10.15 17.86
N GLN A 415 15.23 -9.73 18.03
CA GLN A 415 15.86 -8.71 17.17
C GLN A 415 15.80 -9.09 15.68
N ARG A 416 15.97 -10.38 15.37
CA ARG A 416 15.86 -10.93 14.01
C ARG A 416 14.49 -10.64 13.38
N ALA A 417 13.39 -10.85 14.10
CA ALA A 417 12.03 -10.58 13.60
C ALA A 417 11.76 -9.08 13.37
N ILE A 418 12.40 -8.20 14.15
CA ILE A 418 12.38 -6.74 13.94
C ILE A 418 13.12 -6.40 12.64
N GLN A 419 14.30 -6.99 12.40
CA GLN A 419 15.12 -6.75 11.22
C GLN A 419 14.48 -7.29 9.93
N GLU A 420 13.88 -8.48 9.98
CA GLU A 420 13.19 -9.14 8.85
C GLU A 420 11.84 -8.48 8.50
N GLY A 421 11.31 -7.58 9.33
CA GLY A 421 10.04 -6.89 9.05
C GLY A 421 8.82 -7.84 8.99
N VAL A 422 8.86 -8.94 9.75
CA VAL A 422 7.79 -9.96 9.81
C VAL A 422 6.76 -9.70 10.91
N ILE A 423 6.96 -8.66 11.73
CA ILE A 423 6.09 -8.32 12.85
C ILE A 423 4.73 -7.82 12.35
N ARG A 424 3.64 -8.33 12.94
CA ARG A 424 2.29 -7.76 12.79
C ARG A 424 1.96 -6.92 14.01
N VAL A 425 2.13 -5.60 13.87
CA VAL A 425 1.73 -4.62 14.89
C VAL A 425 0.22 -4.39 14.77
N ARG A 426 -0.45 -4.09 15.88
CA ARG A 426 -1.89 -3.82 15.93
C ARG A 426 -2.14 -2.62 16.86
N PRO A 427 -3.18 -1.81 16.60
CA PRO A 427 -3.75 -0.97 17.65
C PRO A 427 -4.15 -1.85 18.85
N ARG A 428 -3.91 -1.36 20.08
CA ARG A 428 -4.06 -2.08 21.36
C ARG A 428 -4.81 -1.27 22.42
#